data_AF-A0A1B1M2Y4-F1
#
_entry.id   AF-A0A1B1M2Y4-F1
#
_cell.length_a   1.000
_cell.length_b   1.000
_cell.length_c   1.000
_cell.angle_alpha   90.00
_cell.angle_beta   90.00
_cell.angle_gamma   90.00
#
_symmetry.space_group_name_H-M   'P 1'
#
loop_
_entity.id
_entity.type
_entity.pdbx_description
1 polymer ?
#
loop_
_entity_poly.entity_id
_entity_poly.type
_entity_poly.pdbx_seq_one_letter_code
_entity_poly.pdbx_strand_id
1 'polypeptide(L)'
;MLRGIVTPPYGGNTPIANSAAAYRDLPEPLREPADKLWAVHTNDYDYAAPKNEKAAEHRRRFVSRKYRTAHPVVRVHPETGERGLFIGGFAQSIVGLGPSDSRDLLRIFQAYVTRPENLVGVTWTPGDLVLFDNRITQHYAPDYGDLPRLLHRVTVAGDVPAGVDGTLSHVLKGDDASHYTPGAPPETNSDRSRTG
;
A
#
# COMPACT_ATOMS: atom_id res chain seq x y z
N MET A 1 -3.92 -13.14 0.07
CA MET A 1 -3.88 -14.44 0.77
C MET A 1 -2.44 -14.85 1.04
N LEU A 2 -2.15 -15.37 2.24
CA LEU A 2 -0.84 -15.88 2.65
C LEU A 2 -0.98 -17.28 3.27
N ARG A 3 -0.14 -18.23 2.86
CA ARG A 3 -0.08 -19.59 3.41
C ARG A 3 1.28 -19.88 4.04
N GLY A 4 1.30 -20.33 5.29
CA GLY A 4 2.51 -20.76 6.00
C GLY A 4 3.01 -22.12 5.51
N ILE A 5 4.24 -22.18 4.97
CA ILE A 5 4.87 -23.43 4.54
C ILE A 5 5.91 -23.88 5.56
N VAL A 6 6.82 -22.96 5.90
CA VAL A 6 7.85 -23.13 6.92
C VAL A 6 7.74 -21.93 7.84
N THR A 7 7.57 -22.17 9.14
CA THR A 7 7.41 -21.10 10.14
C THR A 7 8.42 -21.32 11.27
N PRO A 8 9.02 -20.24 11.79
CA PRO A 8 9.93 -20.35 12.91
C PRO A 8 9.18 -20.75 14.20
N PRO A 9 9.83 -21.43 15.15
CA PRO A 9 9.20 -21.82 16.42
C PRO A 9 8.83 -20.62 17.32
N TYR A 10 9.43 -19.45 17.07
CA TYR A 10 9.14 -18.18 17.73
C TYR A 10 9.44 -17.03 16.78
N GLY A 11 8.81 -15.87 17.00
CA GLY A 11 8.94 -14.73 16.11
C GLY A 11 8.29 -14.96 14.74
N GLY A 12 8.58 -14.10 13.76
CA GLY A 12 8.03 -14.22 12.40
C GLY A 12 6.52 -13.96 12.26
N ASN A 13 5.89 -13.46 13.33
CA ASN A 13 4.49 -13.07 13.36
C ASN A 13 4.18 -11.98 12.33
N THR A 14 2.96 -11.91 11.83
CA THR A 14 2.56 -10.88 10.87
C THR A 14 1.50 -9.98 11.49
N PRO A 15 1.86 -8.79 12.00
CA PRO A 15 0.86 -7.78 12.36
C PRO A 15 0.14 -7.28 11.11
N ILE A 16 -1.18 -7.21 11.21
CA ILE A 16 -2.09 -6.64 10.21
C ILE A 16 -2.88 -5.53 10.90
N ALA A 17 -2.82 -4.33 10.34
CA ALA A 17 -3.49 -3.14 10.81
C ALA A 17 -4.80 -2.91 10.09
N ASN A 18 -5.85 -2.52 10.83
CA ASN A 18 -7.12 -2.06 10.28
C ASN A 18 -7.06 -0.56 9.95
N SER A 19 -6.95 -0.23 8.66
CA SER A 19 -6.84 1.15 8.19
C SER A 19 -8.15 1.94 8.29
N ALA A 20 -9.31 1.27 8.35
CA ALA A 20 -10.60 1.92 8.59
C ALA A 20 -10.77 2.35 10.04
N ALA A 21 -10.38 1.48 10.99
CA ALA A 21 -10.36 1.83 12.41
C ALA A 21 -9.44 3.02 12.68
N ALA A 22 -8.24 3.00 12.09
CA ALA A 22 -7.30 4.11 12.17
C ALA A 22 -7.87 5.44 11.63
N TYR A 23 -8.66 5.41 10.55
CA TYR A 23 -9.35 6.59 10.03
C TYR A 23 -10.43 7.10 10.97
N ARG A 24 -11.24 6.21 11.56
CA ARG A 24 -12.28 6.58 12.53
C ARG A 24 -11.70 7.25 13.78
N ASP A 25 -10.52 6.81 14.20
CA ASP A 25 -9.80 7.35 15.36
C ASP A 25 -9.20 8.74 15.12
N LEU A 26 -9.11 9.20 13.86
CA LEU A 26 -8.59 10.52 13.58
C LEU A 26 -9.51 11.60 14.17
N PRO A 27 -8.96 12.55 14.95
CA PRO A 27 -9.71 13.72 15.33
C PRO A 27 -10.02 14.54 14.08
N GLU A 28 -11.13 15.28 14.12
CA GLU A 28 -11.63 16.07 12.98
C GLU A 28 -10.55 16.94 12.31
N PRO A 29 -9.67 17.68 13.04
CA PRO A 29 -8.63 18.49 12.42
C PRO A 29 -7.56 17.72 11.63
N LEU A 30 -7.43 16.39 11.83
CA LEU A 30 -6.57 15.52 11.04
C LEU A 30 -7.35 14.79 9.94
N ARG A 31 -8.62 14.48 10.19
CA ARG A 31 -9.47 13.76 9.25
C ARG A 31 -9.85 14.63 8.05
N GLU A 32 -10.25 15.89 8.28
CA GLU A 32 -10.60 16.82 7.21
C GLU A 32 -9.49 17.04 6.17
N PRO A 33 -8.22 17.30 6.56
CA PRO A 33 -7.16 17.36 5.57
C PRO A 33 -6.87 15.99 4.97
N ALA A 34 -6.89 14.89 5.74
CA ALA A 34 -6.63 13.56 5.21
C ALA A 34 -7.57 13.18 4.05
N ASP A 35 -8.85 13.57 4.13
CA ASP A 35 -9.84 13.35 3.07
C ASP A 35 -9.47 14.03 1.73
N LYS A 36 -8.59 15.04 1.76
CA LYS A 36 -8.20 15.88 0.60
C LYS A 36 -6.76 15.66 0.16
N LEU A 37 -5.93 15.03 0.98
CA LEU A 37 -4.51 14.84 0.69
C LEU A 37 -4.29 13.65 -0.26
N TRP A 38 -3.24 13.77 -1.07
CA TRP A 38 -2.80 12.74 -2.00
C TRP A 38 -1.35 12.37 -1.69
N ALA A 39 -1.06 11.07 -1.62
CA ALA A 39 0.27 10.54 -1.41
C ALA A 39 0.85 9.99 -2.71
N VAL A 40 2.13 10.27 -2.97
CA VAL A 40 2.89 9.66 -4.05
C VAL A 40 3.47 8.34 -3.55
N HIS A 41 3.01 7.25 -4.14
CA HIS A 41 3.53 5.92 -3.88
C HIS A 41 4.57 5.58 -4.93
N THR A 42 5.72 5.05 -4.49
CA THR A 42 6.81 4.68 -5.39
C THR A 42 7.54 3.44 -4.89
N ASN A 43 8.03 2.63 -5.84
CA ASN A 43 8.93 1.52 -5.57
C ASN A 43 10.41 1.96 -5.48
N ASP A 44 10.68 3.24 -5.75
CA ASP A 44 11.96 3.90 -5.50
C ASP A 44 12.12 4.12 -3.99
N TYR A 45 12.22 3.01 -3.25
CA TYR A 45 12.44 3.03 -1.82
C TYR A 45 13.94 3.12 -1.55
N ASP A 46 14.33 3.94 -0.58
CA ASP A 46 15.67 3.95 -0.02
C ASP A 46 15.84 2.71 0.86
N TYR A 47 15.87 1.53 0.21
CA TYR A 47 16.15 0.27 0.91
C TYR A 47 17.52 0.40 1.55
N ALA A 48 17.59 0.10 2.85
CA ALA A 48 18.85 -0.17 3.54
C ALA A 48 19.74 -1.08 2.68
N ALA A 49 21.06 -0.87 2.75
CA ALA A 49 22.02 -1.62 1.97
C ALA A 49 21.70 -3.13 2.02
N PRO A 50 21.60 -3.82 0.86
CA PRO A 50 21.17 -5.21 0.83
C PRO A 50 22.08 -6.07 1.70
N LYS A 51 21.50 -6.81 2.64
CA LYS A 51 22.25 -7.65 3.60
C LYS A 51 23.05 -8.78 2.92
N ASN A 52 22.70 -9.15 1.67
CA ASN A 52 23.40 -10.16 0.87
C ASN A 52 23.14 -9.99 -0.64
N GLU A 53 23.85 -10.76 -1.47
CA GLU A 53 23.80 -10.69 -2.94
C GLU A 53 22.41 -11.03 -3.52
N LYS A 54 21.69 -11.98 -2.91
CA LYS A 54 20.32 -12.34 -3.30
C LYS A 54 19.33 -11.21 -3.05
N ALA A 55 19.46 -10.50 -1.93
CA ALA A 55 18.70 -9.29 -1.63
C ALA A 55 19.06 -8.16 -2.59
N ALA A 56 20.34 -8.04 -2.99
CA ALA A 56 20.79 -7.06 -3.98
C ALA A 56 20.23 -7.35 -5.39
N GLU A 57 20.16 -8.61 -5.80
CA GLU A 57 19.54 -9.01 -7.07
C GLU A 57 18.02 -8.79 -7.06
N HIS A 58 17.33 -9.19 -6.00
CA HIS A 58 15.90 -8.91 -5.82
C HIS A 58 15.63 -7.41 -5.87
N ARG A 59 16.47 -6.59 -5.22
CA ARG A 59 16.41 -5.12 -5.29
C ARG A 59 16.56 -4.64 -6.73
N ARG A 60 17.62 -5.07 -7.44
CA ARG A 60 17.87 -4.69 -8.85
C ARG A 60 16.67 -4.98 -9.73
N ARG A 61 16.04 -6.15 -9.57
CA ARG A 61 14.83 -6.50 -10.30
C ARG A 61 13.63 -5.62 -9.92
N PHE A 62 13.43 -5.38 -8.63
CA PHE A 62 12.30 -4.60 -8.11
C PHE A 62 12.34 -3.12 -8.52
N VAL A 63 13.53 -2.50 -8.58
CA VAL A 63 13.72 -1.09 -8.97
C VAL A 63 14.05 -0.90 -10.45
N SER A 64 14.14 -1.98 -11.23
CA SER A 64 14.47 -1.93 -12.67
C SER A 64 13.51 -1.05 -13.49
N ARG A 65 12.28 -0.91 -13.01
CA ARG A 65 11.27 0.04 -13.51
C ARG A 65 10.80 0.92 -12.37
N LYS A 66 10.90 2.24 -12.52
CA LYS A 66 10.41 3.19 -11.51
C LYS A 66 8.93 3.46 -11.74
N TYR A 67 8.12 3.22 -10.71
CA TYR A 67 6.70 3.53 -10.69
C TYR A 67 6.46 4.66 -9.70
N ARG A 68 5.66 5.64 -10.11
CA ARG A 68 5.15 6.70 -9.24
C ARG A 68 3.68 6.89 -9.54
N THR A 69 2.84 6.70 -8.54
CA THR A 69 1.38 6.85 -8.65
C THR A 69 0.89 7.72 -7.51
N ALA A 70 0.03 8.68 -7.81
CA ALA A 70 -0.66 9.45 -6.80
C ALA A 70 -1.93 8.71 -6.39
N HIS A 71 -2.05 8.44 -5.10
CA HIS A 71 -3.22 7.83 -4.48
C HIS A 71 -3.81 8.79 -3.43
N PRO A 72 -5.13 8.75 -3.18
CA PRO A 72 -5.71 9.50 -2.08
C PRO A 72 -5.20 8.94 -0.75
N VAL A 73 -4.90 9.82 0.22
CA VAL A 73 -4.51 9.41 1.58
C VAL A 73 -5.65 8.64 2.26
N VAL A 74 -6.89 9.01 1.94
CA VAL A 74 -8.10 8.29 2.37
C VAL A 74 -8.76 7.65 1.17
N ARG A 75 -8.75 6.32 1.13
CA ARG A 75 -9.47 5.53 0.14
C ARG A 75 -10.87 5.20 0.64
N VAL A 76 -11.86 5.24 -0.26
CA VAL A 76 -13.19 4.63 -0.03
C VAL A 76 -13.19 3.18 -0.51
N HIS A 77 -13.64 2.27 0.34
CA HIS A 77 -13.74 0.86 0.01
C HIS A 77 -14.90 0.63 -0.98
N PRO A 78 -14.65 0.03 -2.16
CA PRO A 78 -15.63 -0.01 -3.25
C PRO A 78 -16.89 -0.84 -2.92
N GLU A 79 -16.78 -1.83 -2.04
CA GLU A 79 -17.90 -2.72 -1.69
C GLU A 79 -18.62 -2.33 -0.40
N THR A 80 -17.93 -1.65 0.53
CA THR A 80 -18.48 -1.38 1.88
C THR A 80 -18.71 0.10 2.14
N GLY A 81 -18.10 0.99 1.33
CA GLY A 81 -18.12 2.43 1.55
C GLY A 81 -17.26 2.89 2.73
N GLU A 82 -16.60 1.99 3.45
CA GLU A 82 -15.71 2.36 4.56
C GLU A 82 -14.54 3.20 4.06
N ARG A 83 -14.18 4.23 4.83
CA ARG A 83 -13.01 5.06 4.58
C ARG A 83 -11.83 4.53 5.37
N GLY A 84 -10.66 4.44 4.74
CA GLY A 84 -9.44 4.00 5.41
C GLY A 84 -8.18 4.71 4.91
N LEU A 85 -7.19 4.80 5.80
CA LEU A 85 -5.89 5.39 5.47
C LEU A 85 -5.11 4.51 4.50
N PHE A 86 -5.05 4.95 3.24
CA PHE A 86 -4.36 4.28 2.14
C PHE A 86 -2.95 4.84 1.98
N ILE A 87 -2.12 4.56 2.99
CA ILE A 87 -0.70 4.90 3.05
C ILE A 87 0.12 3.62 3.24
N GLY A 88 1.35 3.74 3.73
CA GLY A 88 2.19 2.61 4.13
C GLY A 88 3.59 2.74 3.56
N GLY A 89 4.33 1.63 3.52
CA GLY A 89 5.73 1.58 3.12
C GLY A 89 6.03 1.94 1.65
N PHE A 90 5.08 2.45 0.87
CA PHE A 90 5.36 3.00 -0.46
C PHE A 90 5.06 4.50 -0.56
N ALA A 91 4.28 5.07 0.37
CA ALA A 91 3.97 6.48 0.41
C ALA A 91 5.24 7.27 0.81
N GLN A 92 5.77 8.08 -0.09
CA GLN A 92 7.02 8.83 0.13
C GLN A 92 6.81 10.33 0.33
N SER A 93 5.81 10.90 -0.33
CA SER A 93 5.55 12.34 -0.28
C SER A 93 4.07 12.64 -0.42
N ILE A 94 3.65 13.79 0.08
CA ILE A 94 2.31 14.34 -0.14
C ILE A 94 2.37 15.29 -1.34
N VAL A 95 1.41 15.18 -2.25
CA VAL A 95 1.32 16.05 -3.43
C VAL A 95 1.18 17.50 -2.98
N GLY A 96 2.02 18.38 -3.55
CA GLY A 96 2.01 19.82 -3.25
C GLY A 96 2.76 20.23 -1.98
N LEU A 97 3.30 19.28 -1.20
CA LEU A 97 4.05 19.60 0.02
C LEU A 97 5.55 19.36 -0.13
N GLY A 98 6.34 20.08 0.68
CA GLY A 98 7.78 19.87 0.77
C GLY A 98 8.13 18.52 1.41
N PRO A 99 9.40 18.07 1.29
CA PRO A 99 9.84 16.78 1.84
C PRO A 99 9.70 16.67 3.36
N SER A 100 9.93 17.76 4.10
CA SER A 100 9.81 17.74 5.57
C SER A 100 8.36 17.57 5.99
N ASP A 101 7.47 18.44 5.49
CA ASP A 101 6.04 18.44 5.83
C ASP A 101 5.38 17.11 5.42
N SER A 102 5.76 16.57 4.26
CA SER A 102 5.29 15.27 3.81
C SER A 102 5.64 14.16 4.79
N ARG A 103 6.89 14.11 5.26
CA ARG A 103 7.34 13.09 6.22
C ARG A 103 6.61 13.22 7.55
N ASP A 104 6.41 14.43 8.04
CA ASP A 104 5.71 14.65 9.30
C ASP A 104 4.24 14.25 9.24
N LEU A 105 3.53 14.59 8.17
CA LEU A 105 2.13 14.17 7.99
C LEU A 105 2.00 12.65 7.83
N LEU A 106 2.84 12.04 6.98
CA LEU A 106 2.84 10.59 6.81
C LEU A 106 3.16 9.88 8.13
N ARG A 107 4.10 10.39 8.94
CA ARG A 107 4.41 9.88 10.27
C ARG A 107 3.21 9.98 11.21
N ILE A 108 2.51 11.12 11.22
CA ILE A 108 1.30 11.31 12.04
C ILE A 108 0.24 10.27 11.65
N PHE A 109 -0.13 10.16 10.38
CA PHE A 109 -1.14 9.21 9.94
C PHE A 109 -0.73 7.75 10.18
N GLN A 110 0.54 7.41 9.91
CA GLN A 110 1.06 6.07 10.17
C GLN A 110 0.97 5.70 11.65
N ALA A 111 1.19 6.66 12.56
CA ALA A 111 1.07 6.42 14.00
C ALA A 111 -0.34 6.02 14.44
N TYR A 112 -1.40 6.47 13.75
CA TYR A 112 -2.77 5.99 13.99
C TYR A 112 -2.99 4.58 13.45
N VAL A 113 -2.44 4.28 12.27
CA VAL A 113 -2.54 2.94 11.67
C VAL A 113 -1.87 1.88 12.54
N THR A 114 -0.70 2.19 13.12
CA THR A 114 0.08 1.22 13.90
C THR A 114 -0.25 1.22 15.39
N ARG A 115 -1.36 1.84 15.80
CA ARG A 115 -1.83 1.75 17.20
C ARG A 115 -2.12 0.31 17.57
N PRO A 116 -1.74 -0.15 18.78
CA PRO A 116 -1.98 -1.53 19.21
C PRO A 116 -3.44 -1.97 19.07
N GLU A 117 -4.39 -1.08 19.32
CA GLU A 117 -5.83 -1.33 19.23
C GLU A 117 -6.29 -1.63 17.79
N ASN A 118 -5.52 -1.18 16.79
CA ASN A 118 -5.79 -1.38 15.37
C ASN A 118 -5.08 -2.62 14.80
N LEU A 119 -4.26 -3.32 15.59
CA LEU A 119 -3.43 -4.43 15.15
C LEU A 119 -4.00 -5.79 15.55
N VAL A 120 -4.03 -6.71 14.60
CA VAL A 120 -4.12 -8.14 14.86
C VAL A 120 -2.79 -8.82 14.50
N GLY A 121 -2.26 -9.60 15.43
CA GLY A 121 -1.02 -10.36 15.22
C GLY A 121 -1.33 -11.78 14.75
N VAL A 122 -0.83 -12.17 13.57
CA VAL A 122 -0.87 -13.56 13.11
C VAL A 122 0.37 -14.29 13.61
N THR A 123 0.18 -15.28 14.49
CA THR A 123 1.21 -16.26 14.84
C THR A 123 1.05 -17.47 13.93
N TRP A 124 2.12 -17.83 13.21
CA TRP A 124 2.03 -18.79 12.12
C TRP A 124 2.35 -20.22 12.55
N THR A 125 1.47 -21.15 12.22
CA THR A 125 1.70 -22.60 12.22
C THR A 125 1.83 -23.10 10.77
N PRO A 126 2.67 -24.11 10.47
CA PRO A 126 2.73 -24.69 9.13
C PRO A 126 1.35 -25.19 8.69
N GLY A 127 0.91 -24.77 7.52
CA GLY A 127 -0.43 -25.06 6.99
C GLY A 127 -1.44 -23.93 7.14
N ASP A 128 -1.23 -22.98 8.05
CA ASP A 128 -2.13 -21.85 8.26
C ASP A 128 -2.33 -21.04 6.99
N LEU A 129 -3.57 -20.58 6.81
CA LEU A 129 -3.98 -19.74 5.70
C LEU A 129 -4.66 -18.48 6.25
N VAL A 130 -4.13 -17.31 5.89
CA VAL A 130 -4.74 -16.02 6.25
C VAL A 130 -5.17 -15.29 4.99
N LEU A 131 -6.45 -14.90 4.98
CA LEU A 131 -7.03 -13.97 4.02
C LEU A 131 -7.30 -12.65 4.74
N PHE A 132 -6.92 -11.55 4.11
CA PHE A 132 -7.20 -10.21 4.57
C PHE A 132 -7.39 -9.31 3.35
N ASP A 133 -8.17 -8.25 3.52
CA ASP A 133 -8.49 -7.31 2.45
C ASP A 133 -7.39 -6.23 2.35
N ASN A 134 -6.61 -6.27 1.27
CA ASN A 134 -5.53 -5.30 1.01
C ASN A 134 -6.03 -3.86 0.79
N ARG A 135 -7.33 -3.65 0.53
CA ARG A 135 -7.90 -2.33 0.28
C ARG A 135 -8.07 -1.51 1.55
N ILE A 136 -8.13 -2.18 2.71
CA ILE A 136 -8.39 -1.56 4.02
C ILE A 136 -7.43 -2.01 5.13
N THR A 137 -6.32 -2.65 4.75
CA THR A 137 -5.31 -3.11 5.71
C THR A 137 -3.90 -2.74 5.31
N GLN A 138 -3.05 -2.59 6.32
CA GLN A 138 -1.60 -2.60 6.15
C GLN A 138 -1.03 -3.80 6.90
N HIS A 139 0.10 -4.33 6.44
CA HIS A 139 0.76 -5.44 7.12
C HIS A 139 2.26 -5.24 7.11
N TYR A 140 2.91 -5.75 8.15
CA TYR A 140 4.35 -5.70 8.29
C TYR A 140 4.89 -7.11 8.53
N ALA A 141 6.05 -7.40 7.94
CA ALA A 141 6.80 -8.62 8.22
C ALA A 141 8.00 -8.23 9.10
N PRO A 142 7.97 -8.51 10.42
CA PRO A 142 9.07 -8.25 11.33
C PRO A 142 10.31 -9.03 10.93
N ASP A 143 11.48 -8.54 11.34
CA ASP A 143 12.72 -9.32 11.30
C ASP A 143 12.56 -10.55 12.23
N TYR A 144 12.98 -11.71 11.77
CA TYR A 144 12.90 -13.00 12.48
C TYR A 144 14.28 -13.68 12.56
N GLY A 145 15.35 -12.91 12.37
CA GLY A 145 16.73 -13.40 12.39
C GLY A 145 17.00 -14.36 11.24
N ASP A 146 17.86 -15.35 11.49
CA ASP A 146 18.31 -16.32 10.49
C ASP A 146 17.44 -17.59 10.42
N LEU A 147 16.29 -17.61 11.12
CA LEU A 147 15.41 -18.77 11.13
C LEU A 147 14.68 -18.94 9.79
N PRO A 148 14.45 -20.19 9.33
CA PRO A 148 13.77 -20.43 8.07
C PRO A 148 12.31 -20.00 8.17
N ARG A 149 11.88 -19.17 7.21
CA ARG A 149 10.48 -18.74 7.06
C ARG A 149 10.11 -18.68 5.58
N LEU A 150 9.07 -19.41 5.21
CA LEU A 150 8.55 -19.46 3.85
C LEU A 150 7.03 -19.36 3.87
N LEU A 151 6.50 -18.34 3.20
CA LEU A 151 5.08 -18.13 2.96
C LEU A 151 4.83 -18.03 1.47
N HIS A 152 3.75 -18.66 1.00
CA HIS A 152 3.26 -18.44 -0.36
C HIS A 152 2.19 -17.35 -0.35
N ARG A 153 2.30 -16.38 -1.27
CA ARG A 153 1.35 -15.28 -1.43
C ARG A 153 0.60 -15.40 -2.75
N VAL A 154 -0.71 -15.25 -2.68
CA VAL A 154 -1.57 -15.00 -3.83
C VAL A 154 -2.26 -13.66 -3.60
N THR A 155 -2.20 -12.78 -4.59
CA THR A 155 -2.86 -11.47 -4.58
C THR A 155 -3.93 -11.46 -5.64
N VAL A 156 -5.15 -11.09 -5.26
CA VAL A 156 -6.24 -10.84 -6.21
C VAL A 156 -6.11 -9.42 -6.71
N ALA A 157 -6.29 -9.24 -8.02
CA ALA A 157 -6.32 -7.92 -8.64
C ALA A 157 -7.39 -7.03 -8.02
N GLY A 158 -7.07 -5.77 -7.80
CA GLY A 158 -7.98 -4.77 -7.26
C GLY A 158 -8.39 -3.73 -8.31
N ASP A 159 -9.38 -2.92 -7.95
CA ASP A 159 -9.78 -1.69 -8.62
C ASP A 159 -8.82 -0.53 -8.34
N VAL A 160 -8.89 0.51 -9.17
CA VAL A 160 -8.14 1.75 -8.97
C VAL A 160 -8.70 2.48 -7.73
N PRO A 161 -7.87 2.83 -6.72
CA PRO A 161 -8.36 3.48 -5.51
C PRO A 161 -9.01 4.84 -5.82
N ALA A 162 -10.17 5.09 -5.20
CA ALA A 162 -10.91 6.35 -5.26
C ALA A 162 -10.84 7.11 -3.92
N GLY A 163 -10.70 8.43 -4.01
CA GLY A 163 -10.77 9.33 -2.86
C GLY A 163 -12.19 9.52 -2.34
N VAL A 164 -12.34 10.30 -1.27
CA VAL A 164 -13.65 10.64 -0.70
C VAL A 164 -14.52 11.45 -1.67
N ASP A 165 -13.89 12.20 -2.56
CA ASP A 165 -14.52 12.96 -3.65
C ASP A 165 -14.82 12.11 -4.91
N GLY A 166 -14.47 10.82 -4.89
CA GLY A 166 -14.62 9.92 -6.03
C GLY A 166 -13.50 10.01 -7.08
N THR A 167 -12.52 10.90 -6.90
CA THR A 167 -11.40 11.04 -7.82
C THR A 167 -10.51 9.80 -7.78
N LEU A 168 -10.19 9.24 -8.95
CA LEU A 168 -9.37 8.04 -9.07
C LEU A 168 -7.88 8.34 -8.98
N SER A 169 -7.14 7.34 -8.49
CA SER A 169 -5.68 7.33 -8.52
C SER A 169 -5.14 7.50 -9.94
N HIS A 170 -4.03 8.22 -10.08
CA HIS A 170 -3.44 8.51 -11.38
C HIS A 170 -1.91 8.34 -11.38
N VAL A 171 -1.39 7.91 -12.52
CA VAL A 171 0.02 7.58 -12.71
C VAL A 171 0.81 8.87 -12.95
N LEU A 172 1.92 9.03 -12.25
CA LEU A 172 2.86 10.14 -12.44
C LEU A 172 4.08 9.72 -13.26
N LYS A 173 4.51 8.46 -13.14
CA LYS A 173 5.62 7.87 -13.89
C LYS A 173 5.54 6.35 -13.91
N GLY A 174 5.87 5.74 -15.04
CA GLY A 174 5.85 4.30 -15.22
C GLY A 174 4.61 3.85 -15.97
N ASP A 175 4.43 2.54 -16.06
CA ASP A 175 3.27 1.91 -16.68
C ASP A 175 2.07 1.95 -15.71
N ASP A 176 0.85 1.95 -16.23
CA ASP A 176 -0.41 2.10 -15.46
C ASP A 176 -0.76 0.89 -14.58
N ALA A 177 0.14 -0.09 -14.53
CA ALA A 177 -0.06 -1.37 -13.88
C ALA A 177 -1.34 -2.09 -14.36
N SER A 178 -1.80 -1.84 -15.58
CA SER A 178 -2.95 -2.50 -16.23
C SER A 178 -2.87 -4.02 -16.19
N HIS A 179 -1.66 -4.59 -16.11
CA HIS A 179 -1.45 -6.03 -15.91
C HIS A 179 -1.94 -6.56 -14.55
N TYR A 180 -2.22 -5.68 -13.57
CA TYR A 180 -2.75 -6.01 -12.24
C TYR A 180 -4.20 -5.55 -12.01
N THR A 181 -4.80 -4.82 -12.96
CA THR A 181 -6.17 -4.30 -12.87
C THR A 181 -6.97 -4.83 -14.06
N PRO A 182 -7.89 -5.80 -13.89
CA PRO A 182 -8.71 -6.27 -14.98
C PRO A 182 -9.66 -5.16 -15.41
N GLY A 183 -9.40 -4.57 -16.59
CA GLY A 183 -10.35 -3.75 -17.33
C GLY A 183 -10.34 -2.26 -17.01
N ALA A 184 -9.31 -1.53 -17.46
CA ALA A 184 -9.55 -0.18 -17.95
C ALA A 184 -10.08 -0.32 -19.40
N PRO A 185 -11.26 0.21 -19.75
CA PRO A 185 -11.67 0.23 -21.15
C PRO A 185 -10.68 1.12 -21.94
N PRO A 186 -10.33 0.74 -23.17
CA PRO A 186 -9.40 1.53 -23.98
C PRO A 186 -9.98 2.93 -24.18
N GLU A 187 -9.18 3.95 -23.89
CA GLU A 187 -9.53 5.33 -24.22
C GLU A 187 -9.89 5.41 -25.70
N THR A 188 -11.15 5.73 -25.98
CA THR A 188 -11.58 6.08 -27.34
C THR A 188 -10.90 7.39 -27.68
N ASN A 189 -9.81 7.31 -28.43
CA ASN A 189 -9.13 8.46 -29.00
C ASN A 189 -10.13 9.21 -29.90
N SER A 190 -10.67 10.32 -29.40
CA SER A 190 -11.45 11.25 -30.20
C SER A 190 -10.48 12.00 -31.11
N ASP A 191 -10.23 11.46 -32.29
CA ASP A 191 -9.51 12.16 -33.35
C ASP A 191 -10.36 13.35 -33.82
N ARG A 192 -9.92 14.55 -33.42
CA ARG A 192 -10.23 15.79 -34.12
C ARG A 192 -9.11 16.05 -35.13
N SER A 193 -9.35 15.77 -36.41
CA SER A 193 -8.80 16.55 -37.53
C SER A 193 -9.66 16.32 -38.80
N ARG A 194 -10.53 17.29 -39.13
CA ARG A 194 -10.38 18.23 -40.28
C ARG A 194 -10.06 17.57 -41.63
N THR A 195 -11.03 17.57 -42.55
CA THR A 195 -11.02 18.24 -43.89
C THR A 195 -12.00 17.56 -44.85
N GLY A 196 -12.81 18.35 -45.56
CA GLY A 196 -13.75 17.91 -46.58
C GLY A 196 -15.07 18.67 -46.51
#